data_AF-A0A920H582-F1
#
_entry.id   AF-A0A920H582-F1
#
_cell.length_a   1.000
_cell.length_b   1.000
_cell.length_c   1.000
_cell.angle_alpha   90.00
_cell.angle_beta   90.00
_cell.angle_gamma   90.00
#
_symmetry.space_group_name_H-M   'P 1'
#
loop_
_entity.id
_entity.type
_entity.pdbx_description
1 polymer ?
#
loop_
_entity_poly.entity_id
_entity_poly.type
_entity_poly.pdbx_seq_one_letter_code
_entity_poly.pdbx_strand_id
1 'polypeptide(L)' 'MLIVQKNDSKMIASSTIKCLSENVPQDVPGIAFLSGGQSDDDATNNLNEMNIQSQDNNWKLTFSYGEPFNKLP' A
#
# COMPACT_ATOMS: atom_id res chain seq x y z
N MET A 1 24.66 -14.05 0.63
CA MET A 1 23.71 -13.27 -0.18
C MET A 1 22.32 -13.69 0.26
N LEU A 2 21.68 -12.93 1.14
CA LEU A 2 20.30 -13.21 1.54
C LEU A 2 19.40 -12.76 0.39
N ILE A 3 18.75 -13.72 -0.26
CA ILE A 3 17.72 -13.41 -1.24
C ILE A 3 16.53 -12.90 -0.41
N VAL A 4 16.30 -11.59 -0.43
CA VAL A 4 15.07 -11.01 0.12
C VAL A 4 13.95 -11.55 -0.76
N GLN A 5 13.17 -12.50 -0.24
CA GLN A 5 12.03 -13.03 -0.97
C GLN A 5 10.97 -11.93 -1.08
N LYS A 6 10.60 -11.62 -2.32
CA LYS A 6 9.53 -10.68 -2.59
C LYS A 6 8.20 -11.40 -2.35
N ASN A 7 7.42 -10.90 -1.40
CA ASN A 7 6.12 -11.48 -1.08
C ASN A 7 5.12 -11.19 -2.21
N ASP A 8 4.17 -12.11 -2.40
CA ASP A 8 3.06 -11.93 -3.35
C ASP A 8 2.19 -10.74 -2.93
N SER A 9 1.81 -9.91 -3.90
CA SER A 9 1.03 -8.69 -3.67
C SER A 9 -0.30 -8.98 -2.98
N LYS A 10 -0.91 -10.14 -3.24
CA LYS A 10 -2.15 -10.57 -2.56
C LYS A 10 -1.95 -10.83 -1.08
N MET A 11 -0.81 -11.43 -0.71
CA MET A 11 -0.47 -11.68 0.69
C MET A 11 -0.16 -10.37 1.42
N ILE A 12 0.54 -9.45 0.76
CA ILE A 12 0.81 -8.10 1.30
C ILE A 12 -0.50 -7.37 1.54
N ALA A 13 -1.40 -7.37 0.55
CA ALA A 13 -2.70 -6.72 0.64
C ALA A 13 -3.55 -7.28 1.78
N SER A 14 -3.74 -8.60 1.85
CA SER A 14 -4.57 -9.22 2.90
C SER A 14 -4.04 -8.95 4.30
N SER A 15 -2.72 -9.02 4.50
CA SER A 15 -2.07 -8.70 5.77
C SER A 15 -2.27 -7.22 6.15
N THR A 16 -2.17 -6.33 5.16
CA THR A 16 -2.32 -4.88 5.37
C THR A 16 -3.76 -4.52 5.70
N ILE A 17 -4.74 -5.00 4.92
CA ILE A 17 -6.16 -4.73 5.18
C ILE A 17 -6.57 -5.29 6.53
N LYS A 18 -6.12 -6.50 6.90
CA LYS A 18 -6.37 -7.06 8.24
C LYS A 18 -5.86 -6.14 9.34
N CYS A 19 -4.60 -5.69 9.24
CA CYS A 19 -4.01 -4.78 10.23
C CYS A 19 -4.80 -3.47 10.34
N LEU A 20 -5.22 -2.90 9.21
CA LEU A 20 -6.03 -1.69 9.20
C LEU A 20 -7.40 -1.93 9.83
N SER A 21 -8.10 -3.01 9.47
CA SER A 21 -9.40 -3.40 10.05
C SER A 21 -9.38 -3.58 11.56
N GLU A 22 -8.25 -3.99 12.13
CA GLU A 22 -8.09 -4.17 13.57
C GLU A 22 -7.78 -2.87 14.33
N ASN A 23 -7.21 -1.85 13.65
CA ASN A 23 -6.62 -0.68 14.32
C ASN A 23 -7.19 0.67 13.87
N VAL A 24 -7.77 0.75 12.69
CA VAL A 24 -8.29 1.99 12.11
C VAL A 24 -9.82 2.00 12.22
N PRO A 25 -10.42 3.08 12.74
CA PRO A 25 -11.88 3.23 12.74
C PRO A 25 -12.46 3.35 11.32
N GLN A 26 -13.69 2.87 11.13
CA GLN A 26 -14.42 2.99 9.85
C GLN A 26 -14.77 4.44 9.49
N ASP A 27 -14.76 5.35 10.45
CA ASP A 27 -15.05 6.78 10.25
C ASP A 27 -13.91 7.53 9.54
N VAL A 28 -12.74 6.91 9.40
CA VAL A 28 -11.62 7.48 8.64
C VAL A 28 -12.00 7.48 7.15
N PRO A 29 -11.87 8.60 6.42
CA PRO A 29 -12.32 8.68 5.03
C PRO A 29 -11.34 8.04 4.02
N GLY A 30 -10.08 7.84 4.40
CA GLY A 30 -9.07 7.27 3.52
C GLY A 30 -7.69 7.17 4.14
N ILE A 31 -6.83 6.38 3.51
CA ILE A 31 -5.48 6.06 3.95
C ILE A 31 -4.53 6.27 2.76
N ALA A 32 -3.50 7.08 2.97
CA ALA A 32 -2.46 7.33 1.98
C ALA A 32 -1.19 6.55 2.36
N PHE A 33 -0.75 5.64 1.48
CA PHE A 33 0.46 4.84 1.66
C PHE A 33 1.69 5.58 1.12
N LEU A 34 2.85 5.29 1.72
CA LEU A 34 4.16 5.67 1.20
C LEU A 34 4.76 4.47 0.45
N SER A 35 5.50 4.70 -0.64
CA SER A 35 6.10 3.60 -1.42
C SER A 35 7.22 2.86 -0.68
N GLY A 36 7.85 3.50 0.32
CA GLY A 36 8.78 2.86 1.24
C GLY A 36 10.04 2.28 0.58
N GLY A 37 10.39 2.72 -0.63
CA GLY A 37 11.52 2.22 -1.41
C GLY A 37 11.20 1.02 -2.32
N GLN A 38 9.92 0.66 -2.46
CA GLN A 38 9.46 -0.26 -3.52
C GLN A 38 9.64 0.40 -4.90
N SER A 39 9.76 -0.42 -5.96
CA SER A 39 9.63 0.11 -7.33
C SER A 39 8.19 0.61 -7.56
N ASP A 40 8.03 1.50 -8.53
CA ASP A 40 6.71 2.06 -8.86
C ASP A 40 5.70 0.98 -9.24
N ASP A 41 6.13 -0.02 -10.01
CA ASP A 41 5.29 -1.16 -10.40
C ASP A 41 4.85 -1.99 -9.19
N ASP A 42 5.76 -2.24 -8.24
CA ASP A 42 5.48 -3.04 -7.05
C ASP A 42 4.53 -2.34 -6.10
N ALA A 43 4.77 -1.05 -5.88
CA ALA A 43 3.89 -0.20 -5.10
C ALA A 43 2.49 -0.20 -5.72
N THR A 44 2.40 0.07 -7.03
CA THR A 44 1.13 0.09 -7.77
C THR A 44 0.39 -1.24 -7.67
N ASN A 45 1.08 -2.36 -7.87
CA ASN A 45 0.44 -3.68 -7.80
C ASN A 45 -0.07 -4.00 -6.40
N ASN A 46 0.71 -3.67 -5.36
CA ASN A 46 0.30 -3.86 -3.97
C ASN A 46 -0.94 -3.00 -3.62
N LEU A 47 -0.97 -1.74 -4.04
CA LEU A 47 -2.12 -0.87 -3.80
C LEU A 47 -3.36 -1.31 -4.56
N ASN A 48 -3.19 -1.80 -5.79
CA ASN A 48 -4.30 -2.35 -6.57
C ASN A 48 -4.94 -3.55 -5.86
N GLU A 49 -4.12 -4.52 -5.42
CA GLU A 49 -4.62 -5.67 -4.66
C GLU A 49 -5.26 -5.27 -3.33
N MET A 50 -4.72 -4.24 -2.65
CA MET A 50 -5.35 -3.68 -1.46
C MET A 50 -6.73 -3.10 -1.76
N ASN A 51 -6.90 -2.32 -2.82
CA ASN A 51 -8.20 -1.75 -3.21
C ASN A 51 -9.22 -2.83 -3.61
N ILE A 52 -8.77 -3.93 -4.23
CA ILE A 52 -9.65 -5.06 -4.56
C ILE A 52 -10.12 -5.77 -3.29
N GLN A 53 -9.23 -5.93 -2.29
CA GLN A 53 -9.53 -6.67 -1.06
C GLN A 53 -10.22 -5.81 0.02
N SER A 54 -10.20 -4.48 -0.11
CA SER A 54 -10.84 -3.55 0.84
C SER A 54 -12.20 -3.03 0.37
N GLN A 55 -12.86 -3.72 -0.57
CA GLN A 55 -14.16 -3.27 -1.12
C GLN A 55 -15.27 -3.15 -0.06
N ASP A 56 -15.17 -3.91 1.02
CA ASP A 56 -16.13 -3.89 2.13
C ASP A 56 -15.83 -2.76 3.15
N ASN A 57 -14.74 -2.00 2.96
CA ASN A 57 -14.25 -0.99 3.88
C ASN A 57 -14.56 0.41 3.33
N ASN A 58 -14.88 1.37 4.20
CA ASN A 58 -15.15 2.75 3.76
C ASN A 58 -13.89 3.57 3.41
N TRP A 59 -12.70 2.96 3.46
CA TRP A 59 -11.43 3.67 3.25
C TRP A 59 -11.10 3.82 1.77
N LYS A 60 -10.86 5.05 1.35
CA LYS A 60 -10.18 5.31 0.08
C LYS A 60 -8.68 5.08 0.25
N LEU A 61 -8.13 4.08 -0.42
CA LEU A 61 -6.70 3.78 -0.37
C LEU A 61 -5.99 4.45 -1.54
N THR A 62 -4.95 5.23 -1.26
CA THR A 62 -4.19 5.96 -2.29
C THR A 62 -2.70 6.01 -1.96
N PHE A 63 -1.89 6.49 -2.89
CA PHE A 63 -0.48 6.78 -2.64
C PHE A 63 -0.27 8.25 -2.31
N SER A 64 0.64 8.49 -1.37
CA SER A 64 1.33 9.75 -1.22
C SER A 64 2.72 9.58 -1.83
N TYR A 65 2.84 9.80 -3.15
CA TYR A 65 4.14 9.88 -3.81
C TYR A 65 4.86 11.15 -3.34
N GLY A 66 5.79 10.99 -2.39
CA GLY A 66 6.80 11.98 -2.11
C GLY A 66 7.96 11.75 -3.07
N GLU A 67 7.88 12.31 -4.28
CA GLU A 67 9.07 12.44 -5.11
C GLU A 67 10.10 13.25 -4.31
N PRO A 68 11.33 12.75 -4.07
CA PRO A 68 12.42 13.64 -3.73
C PRO A 68 12.54 14.62 -4.90
N PHE A 69 12.26 15.90 -4.66
CA PHE A 69 12.34 16.99 -5.64
C PHE A 69 13.78 17.24 -6.17
N ASN A 70 14.69 16.28 -6.02
CA ASN A 70 16.10 16.39 -6.36
C ASN A 70 16.49 15.33 -7.40
N LYS A 71 15.79 15.35 -8.53
CA LYS A 71 16.33 14.95 -9.83
C LYS A 71 16.21 16.14 -10.78
N LEU A 72 16.91 17.21 -10.46
CA LEU A 72 17.33 18.17 -11.48
C LEU A 72 18.73 17.74 -11.96
N PRO A 73 18.99 17.81 -13.28
CA PRO A 73 20.22 17.34 -13.91
C PRO A 73 21.49 18.01 -13.36
#